data_AF-A0A812BT79-F1
#
_entry.id   AF-A0A812BT79-F1
#
_cell.length_a   1.000
_cell.length_b   1.000
_cell.length_c   1.000
_cell.angle_alpha   90.00
_cell.angle_beta   90.00
_cell.angle_gamma   90.00
#
_symmetry.space_group_name_H-M   'P 1'
#
loop_
_entity.id
_entity.type
_entity.pdbx_description
1 polymer ?
#
loop_
_entity_poly.entity_id
_entity_poly.type
_entity_poly.pdbx_seq_one_letter_code
_entity_poly.pdbx_strand_id
1 'polypeptide(L)'
;MCFVETPPFSFYLSIYLSHTVHIYFSLFISYSVHIYLILFIIYLSHCSYLSQSVHFYLSHASLPFYSTFNMAATSTAARVCETPGCNTEARLQCPTCIKLGIVGSYFCNQECFKRSWDEHKKLHKKAKEKNMAGLYNPWPDYRFTGSLRPSQQSPRRIVPEYIPRPDYAKHPEGIPLSERQMKETTSIKILNEEEQEGMRVACKLGREVLDIAASAIGVGVTTDEIDRIVHEACVERECYPSPLNYYEFPKSCCTSVNEVICHGIPDMRPLKDGDIVNVDVTVYHRGFHGDLNETFFVGKVSEASKELVKTTYECLMLAINEKAVCLEIEFFLFLFLCFLHFTLPPLLSLSLSLSRLLSLSLSPSLPLSLFSLSLSLSSLFSLILSLFSLLSHSLSLLSSLSFSLSSLFSLSPSLSSLSRSFSLSLSLSLSLSLSLAFSLSLSLPSSLSLPSLSPQPSLPLSPSPSHPHQQLTEFCLRPGVRYREMGNIIQQHAQAHGFSVVRGYCGHGIHQLFHTAPSVPHYAKNKAIGVMKPGHCFTIEPMISEGTWRDETWPDSWTAVTQDGKRSAQFEHTLLVTDTGCEILTKRWTNKDGHPHFLDQL
;
A
#
# COMPACT_ATOMS: atom_id res chain seq x y z
N MET A 1 16.59 -65.04 -48.53
CA MET A 1 17.58 -65.26 -47.45
C MET A 1 18.47 -64.03 -47.37
N CYS A 2 18.51 -63.39 -46.20
CA CYS A 2 19.56 -62.53 -45.64
C CYS A 2 20.14 -61.31 -46.40
N PHE A 3 19.88 -60.14 -45.78
CA PHE A 3 20.71 -58.92 -45.57
C PHE A 3 21.16 -58.03 -46.75
N VAL A 4 20.74 -56.75 -46.73
CA VAL A 4 21.46 -55.57 -46.18
C VAL A 4 20.42 -54.47 -45.85
N GLU A 5 20.42 -53.91 -44.62
CA GLU A 5 19.63 -52.72 -44.25
C GLU A 5 20.56 -51.52 -44.00
N THR A 6 20.17 -50.36 -44.51
CA THR A 6 20.77 -49.04 -44.23
C THR A 6 19.86 -48.27 -43.26
N PRO A 7 20.38 -47.49 -42.30
CA PRO A 7 19.53 -46.72 -41.39
C PRO A 7 19.07 -45.38 -41.99
N PRO A 8 17.82 -44.95 -41.76
CA PRO A 8 17.29 -43.70 -42.30
C PRO A 8 17.50 -42.50 -41.37
N PHE A 9 17.98 -41.39 -41.96
CA PHE A 9 17.61 -39.96 -41.82
C PHE A 9 17.37 -39.27 -40.45
N SER A 10 17.23 -39.96 -39.33
CA SER A 10 16.86 -39.34 -38.04
C SER A 10 18.02 -38.63 -37.30
N PHE A 11 19.27 -38.89 -37.69
CA PHE A 11 20.44 -38.36 -36.98
C PHE A 11 20.89 -36.96 -37.44
N TYR A 12 20.44 -36.47 -38.60
CA TYR A 12 20.85 -35.16 -39.13
C TYR A 12 20.03 -33.98 -38.60
N LEU A 13 18.80 -34.20 -38.10
CA LEU A 13 17.91 -33.12 -37.68
C LEU A 13 18.22 -32.60 -36.26
N SER A 14 18.69 -33.47 -35.35
CA SER A 14 19.00 -33.10 -33.96
C SER A 14 20.25 -32.21 -33.85
N ILE A 15 21.26 -32.45 -34.69
CA ILE A 15 22.50 -31.66 -34.71
C ILE A 15 22.25 -30.26 -35.31
N TYR A 16 21.34 -30.15 -36.29
CA TYR A 16 20.98 -28.87 -36.93
C TYR A 16 20.16 -27.96 -35.99
N LEU A 17 19.23 -28.52 -35.20
CA LEU A 17 18.46 -27.73 -34.24
C LEU A 17 19.31 -27.21 -33.06
N SER A 18 20.27 -28.02 -32.57
CA SER A 18 21.14 -27.62 -31.45
C SER A 18 22.11 -26.48 -31.84
N HIS A 19 22.73 -26.56 -33.03
CA HIS A 19 23.61 -25.49 -33.53
C HIS A 19 22.85 -24.19 -33.84
N THR A 20 21.61 -24.30 -34.33
CA THR A 20 20.78 -23.13 -34.67
C THR A 20 20.35 -22.37 -33.41
N VAL A 21 19.92 -23.08 -32.36
CA VAL A 21 19.56 -22.46 -31.07
C VAL A 21 20.76 -21.76 -30.40
N HIS A 22 21.96 -22.33 -30.49
CA HIS A 22 23.16 -21.72 -29.91
C HIS A 22 23.62 -20.44 -30.65
N ILE A 23 23.46 -20.41 -31.99
CA ILE A 23 23.76 -19.23 -32.82
C ILE A 23 22.74 -18.11 -32.53
N TYR A 24 21.45 -18.42 -32.39
CA TYR A 24 20.42 -17.42 -32.06
C TYR A 24 20.49 -16.92 -30.61
N PHE A 25 20.87 -17.76 -29.65
CA PHE A 25 21.09 -17.33 -28.26
C PHE A 25 22.33 -16.40 -28.15
N SER A 26 23.38 -16.68 -28.92
CA SER A 26 24.58 -15.83 -28.99
C SER A 26 24.29 -14.49 -29.70
N LEU A 27 23.46 -14.49 -30.75
CA LEU A 27 22.99 -13.28 -31.43
C LEU A 27 22.07 -12.43 -30.52
N PHE A 28 21.20 -13.07 -29.73
CA PHE A 28 20.31 -12.40 -28.77
C PHE A 28 21.07 -11.74 -27.63
N ILE A 29 22.11 -12.38 -27.09
CA ILE A 29 23.00 -11.78 -26.09
C ILE A 29 23.80 -10.63 -26.71
N SER A 30 24.32 -10.78 -27.93
CA SER A 30 25.08 -9.73 -28.62
C SER A 30 24.24 -8.49 -28.93
N TYR A 31 22.98 -8.68 -29.36
CA TYR A 31 22.03 -7.58 -29.60
C TYR A 31 21.57 -6.91 -28.30
N SER A 32 21.30 -7.68 -27.24
CA SER A 32 20.93 -7.13 -25.94
C SER A 32 22.06 -6.30 -25.35
N VAL A 33 23.31 -6.80 -25.42
CA VAL A 33 24.49 -6.07 -24.95
C VAL A 33 24.72 -4.79 -25.77
N HIS A 34 24.48 -4.79 -27.09
CA HIS A 34 24.54 -3.58 -27.92
C HIS A 34 23.47 -2.55 -27.53
N ILE A 35 22.25 -2.99 -27.25
CA ILE A 35 21.16 -2.09 -26.82
C ILE A 35 21.48 -1.49 -25.45
N TYR A 36 21.96 -2.29 -24.49
CA TYR A 36 22.38 -1.78 -23.18
C TYR A 36 23.60 -0.85 -23.26
N LEU A 37 24.56 -1.13 -24.15
CA LEU A 37 25.71 -0.25 -24.38
C LEU A 37 25.29 1.07 -25.04
N ILE A 38 24.36 1.05 -25.99
CA ILE A 38 23.79 2.25 -26.61
C ILE A 38 23.02 3.07 -25.56
N LEU A 39 22.19 2.43 -24.73
CA LEU A 39 21.47 3.10 -23.63
C LEU A 39 22.43 3.66 -22.58
N PHE A 40 23.54 2.96 -22.29
CA PHE A 40 24.59 3.43 -21.37
C PHE A 40 25.40 4.60 -21.95
N ILE A 41 25.70 4.59 -23.25
CA ILE A 41 26.34 5.72 -23.95
C ILE A 41 25.40 6.92 -24.02
N ILE A 42 24.10 6.71 -24.27
CA ILE A 42 23.07 7.76 -24.21
C ILE A 42 22.98 8.33 -22.79
N TYR A 43 23.00 7.48 -21.76
CA TYR A 43 22.99 7.88 -20.35
C TYR A 43 24.24 8.69 -19.96
N LEU A 44 25.44 8.24 -20.37
CA LEU A 44 26.69 8.97 -20.13
C LEU A 44 26.75 10.30 -20.91
N SER A 45 26.19 10.35 -22.12
CA SER A 45 26.07 11.57 -22.91
C SER A 45 25.11 12.57 -22.24
N HIS A 46 24.04 12.08 -21.59
CA HIS A 46 23.12 12.90 -20.81
C HIS A 46 23.75 13.40 -19.49
N CYS A 47 24.55 12.58 -18.80
CA CYS A 47 25.32 12.99 -17.61
C CYS A 47 26.43 14.01 -17.94
N SER A 48 27.03 13.92 -19.13
CA SER A 48 28.05 14.88 -19.61
C SER A 48 27.44 16.26 -19.90
N TYR A 49 26.16 16.30 -20.31
CA TYR A 49 25.41 17.55 -20.54
C TYR A 49 24.98 18.22 -19.22
N LEU A 50 24.70 17.44 -18.17
CA LEU A 50 24.40 17.93 -16.83
C LEU A 50 25.65 18.44 -16.07
N SER A 51 26.84 17.95 -16.41
CA SER A 51 28.12 18.43 -15.87
C SER A 51 28.51 19.84 -16.38
N GLN A 52 28.07 20.25 -17.57
CA GLN A 52 28.36 21.57 -18.14
C GLN A 52 27.39 22.69 -17.70
N SER A 53 26.30 22.35 -17.00
CA SER A 53 25.31 23.33 -16.51
C SER A 53 25.51 23.73 -15.04
N VAL A 54 26.47 23.13 -14.33
CA VAL A 54 26.79 23.47 -12.93
C VAL A 54 28.01 24.41 -12.81
N HIS A 55 28.69 24.71 -13.92
CA HIS A 55 29.90 25.54 -13.91
C HIS A 55 29.67 27.07 -14.05
N PHE A 56 28.41 27.53 -14.00
CA PHE A 56 28.05 28.96 -14.17
C PHE A 56 27.44 29.65 -12.93
N TYR A 57 27.40 28.98 -11.76
CA TYR A 57 26.83 29.57 -10.54
C TYR A 57 27.72 29.46 -9.28
N LEU A 58 29.04 29.35 -9.44
CA LEU A 58 30.00 29.47 -8.33
C LEU A 58 31.19 30.34 -8.72
N SER A 59 30.94 31.63 -8.84
CA SER A 59 31.97 32.67 -8.67
C SER A 59 31.29 33.87 -8.02
N HIS A 60 31.97 34.51 -7.07
CA HIS A 60 31.54 35.68 -6.26
C HIS A 60 30.88 35.36 -4.91
N ALA A 61 31.69 34.91 -3.95
CA ALA A 61 31.60 35.39 -2.56
C ALA A 61 32.92 35.09 -1.82
N SER A 62 33.85 36.03 -1.89
CA SER A 62 35.05 36.08 -1.05
C SER A 62 34.79 37.11 0.05
N LEU A 63 35.02 36.74 1.32
CA LEU A 63 35.74 37.50 2.38
C LEU A 63 35.38 36.96 3.80
N PRO A 64 36.24 37.21 4.81
CA PRO A 64 36.70 36.17 5.72
C PRO A 64 36.15 36.32 7.15
N PHE A 65 36.06 35.22 7.88
CA PHE A 65 36.04 35.26 9.34
C PHE A 65 37.08 34.31 9.91
N TYR A 66 38.16 34.91 10.40
CA TYR A 66 39.11 34.28 11.31
C TYR A 66 38.41 34.08 12.66
N SER A 67 38.28 32.83 13.09
CA SER A 67 38.16 32.50 14.51
C SER A 67 38.88 31.18 14.75
N THR A 68 40.04 31.31 15.36
CA THR A 68 40.91 30.25 15.87
C THR A 68 40.14 29.25 16.73
N PHE A 69 39.87 28.06 16.20
CA PHE A 69 39.56 26.91 17.04
C PHE A 69 40.87 26.39 17.62
N ASN A 70 41.10 26.70 18.89
CA ASN A 70 42.12 26.08 19.72
C ASN A 70 41.94 24.56 19.68
N MET A 71 42.87 23.86 19.04
CA MET A 71 43.14 22.46 19.37
C MET A 71 43.72 22.45 20.78
N ALA A 72 42.85 22.29 21.77
CA ALA A 72 43.27 21.87 23.10
C ALA A 72 43.85 20.46 22.96
N ALA A 73 45.18 20.39 22.89
CA ALA A 73 45.92 19.16 23.12
C ALA A 73 45.54 18.65 24.52
N THR A 74 44.67 17.63 24.56
CA THR A 74 44.42 16.89 25.78
C THR A 74 45.68 16.14 26.15
N SER A 75 46.33 16.59 27.22
CA SER A 75 47.35 15.89 27.99
C SER A 75 47.10 14.37 28.02
N THR A 76 47.92 13.60 27.30
CA THR A 76 48.00 12.14 27.47
C THR A 76 48.69 11.85 28.79
N ALA A 77 47.92 11.78 29.87
CA ALA A 77 48.40 11.14 31.09
C ALA A 77 48.77 9.68 30.73
N ALA A 78 50.02 9.30 30.97
CA ALA A 78 50.48 7.93 30.76
C ALA A 78 49.58 6.97 31.57
N ARG A 79 48.89 6.06 30.88
CA ARG A 79 47.98 5.10 31.51
C ARG A 79 48.79 3.89 31.96
N VAL A 80 48.64 3.46 33.20
CA VAL A 80 49.43 2.37 33.78
C VAL A 80 48.66 1.05 33.68
N CYS A 81 49.36 -0.07 33.53
CA CYS A 81 48.79 -1.41 33.50
C CYS A 81 48.02 -1.72 34.81
N GLU A 82 46.81 -2.29 34.69
CA GLU A 82 45.98 -2.62 35.85
C GLU A 82 46.24 -4.01 36.44
N THR A 83 47.18 -4.75 35.88
CA THR A 83 47.58 -6.07 36.39
C THR A 83 48.32 -5.89 37.72
N PRO A 84 47.89 -6.55 38.82
CA PRO A 84 48.54 -6.42 40.11
C PRO A 84 50.05 -6.70 40.03
N GLY A 85 50.87 -5.75 40.51
CA GLY A 85 52.33 -5.83 40.46
C GLY A 85 52.97 -5.38 39.14
N CYS A 86 52.20 -4.85 38.18
CA CYS A 86 52.71 -4.32 36.92
C CYS A 86 52.54 -2.80 36.86
N ASN A 87 53.66 -2.06 36.82
CA ASN A 87 53.66 -0.59 36.76
C ASN A 87 54.12 -0.05 35.40
N THR A 88 54.03 -0.87 34.35
CA THR A 88 54.41 -0.45 33.00
C THR A 88 53.29 0.29 32.30
N GLU A 89 53.66 1.11 31.32
CA GLU A 89 52.72 1.85 30.49
C GLU A 89 51.80 0.91 29.68
N ALA A 90 50.51 1.20 29.70
CA ALA A 90 49.49 0.40 29.05
C ALA A 90 49.26 0.80 27.59
N ARG A 91 49.08 -0.21 26.73
CA ARG A 91 48.89 -0.05 25.27
C ARG A 91 47.66 -0.78 24.73
N LEU A 92 47.01 -1.59 25.57
CA LEU A 92 45.84 -2.40 25.22
C LEU A 92 44.68 -2.06 26.15
N GLN A 93 43.45 -2.26 25.67
CA GLN A 93 42.23 -2.11 26.45
C GLN A 93 41.29 -3.30 26.23
N CYS A 94 40.56 -3.74 27.26
CA CYS A 94 39.62 -4.84 27.09
C CYS A 94 38.43 -4.45 26.19
N PRO A 95 38.18 -5.16 25.08
CA PRO A 95 37.08 -4.84 24.18
C PRO A 95 35.71 -5.02 24.83
N THR A 96 35.58 -5.92 25.79
CA THR A 96 34.34 -6.12 26.55
C THR A 96 34.05 -4.94 27.49
N CYS A 97 35.08 -4.35 28.11
CA CYS A 97 34.91 -3.15 28.94
C CYS A 97 34.46 -1.95 28.11
N ILE A 98 35.03 -1.78 26.91
CA ILE A 98 34.60 -0.73 25.97
C ILE A 98 33.12 -0.91 25.62
N LYS A 99 32.70 -2.15 25.29
CA LYS A 99 31.30 -2.47 25.00
C LYS A 99 30.35 -2.25 26.18
N LEU A 100 30.83 -2.48 27.40
CA LEU A 100 30.03 -2.33 28.63
C LEU A 100 30.11 -0.93 29.24
N GLY A 101 30.79 0.03 28.59
CA GLY A 101 30.96 1.40 29.10
C GLY A 101 31.78 1.49 30.40
N ILE A 102 32.60 0.47 30.70
CA ILE A 102 33.44 0.45 31.90
C ILE A 102 34.66 1.33 31.64
N VAL A 103 34.77 2.46 32.35
CA VAL A 103 35.92 3.36 32.29
C VAL A 103 37.13 2.70 32.97
N GLY A 104 38.27 2.62 32.27
CA GLY A 104 39.46 1.89 32.69
C GLY A 104 39.73 0.65 31.82
N SER A 105 40.37 -0.36 32.40
CA SER A 105 40.76 -1.64 31.78
C SER A 105 41.98 -1.57 30.86
N TYR A 106 43.07 -0.98 31.34
CA TYR A 106 44.31 -0.83 30.56
C TYR A 106 45.36 -1.89 30.87
N PHE A 107 45.99 -2.44 29.83
CA PHE A 107 47.03 -3.48 29.95
C PHE A 107 48.24 -3.17 29.07
N CYS A 108 49.45 -3.47 29.53
CA CYS A 108 50.68 -3.27 28.76
C CYS A 108 50.86 -4.31 27.64
N ASN A 109 50.41 -5.54 27.85
CA ASN A 109 50.48 -6.63 26.88
C ASN A 109 49.46 -7.76 27.16
N GLN A 110 49.41 -8.75 26.26
CA GLN A 110 48.46 -9.87 26.34
C GLN A 110 48.70 -10.79 27.55
N GLU A 111 49.94 -10.92 28.03
CA GLU A 111 50.27 -11.74 29.20
C GLU A 111 49.72 -11.12 30.48
N CYS A 112 49.85 -9.80 30.63
CA CYS A 112 49.29 -9.06 31.76
C CYS A 112 47.76 -9.11 31.76
N PHE A 113 47.14 -9.03 30.57
CA PHE A 113 45.69 -9.24 30.42
C PHE A 113 45.27 -10.65 30.87
N LYS A 114 45.95 -11.71 30.39
CA LYS A 114 45.64 -13.10 30.77
C LYS A 114 45.81 -13.34 32.27
N ARG A 115 46.87 -12.81 32.87
CA ARG A 115 47.14 -12.95 34.31
C ARG A 115 46.09 -12.27 35.19
N SER A 116 45.55 -11.14 34.72
CA SER A 116 44.49 -10.39 35.41
C SER A 116 43.08 -10.94 35.13
N TRP A 117 42.91 -11.81 34.13
CA TRP A 117 41.60 -12.19 33.58
C TRP A 117 40.60 -12.70 34.62
N ASP A 118 41.03 -13.56 35.55
CA ASP A 118 40.12 -14.18 36.52
C ASP A 118 39.50 -13.20 37.50
N GLU A 119 40.20 -12.11 37.81
CA GLU A 119 39.66 -11.00 38.59
C GLU A 119 38.94 -9.98 37.71
N HIS A 120 39.52 -9.68 36.54
CA HIS A 120 38.98 -8.70 35.59
C HIS A 120 37.59 -9.09 35.07
N LYS A 121 37.35 -10.37 34.76
CA LYS A 121 36.05 -10.87 34.27
C LYS A 121 34.92 -10.72 35.31
N LYS A 122 35.25 -10.61 36.61
CA LYS A 122 34.26 -10.34 37.67
C LYS A 122 33.69 -8.92 37.54
N LEU A 123 34.47 -7.97 37.03
CA LEU A 123 33.98 -6.62 36.70
C LEU A 123 32.94 -6.67 35.58
N HIS A 124 33.12 -7.54 34.59
CA HIS A 124 32.13 -7.73 33.51
C HIS A 124 30.84 -8.31 34.07
N LYS A 125 30.92 -9.30 34.98
CA LYS A 125 29.74 -9.86 35.65
C LYS A 125 28.99 -8.80 36.45
N LYS A 126 29.70 -8.04 37.29
CA LYS A 126 29.12 -6.94 38.07
C LYS A 126 28.55 -5.83 37.20
N ALA A 127 29.20 -5.46 36.10
CA ALA A 127 28.69 -4.44 35.18
C ALA A 127 27.43 -4.92 34.44
N LYS A 128 27.38 -6.20 34.05
CA LYS A 128 26.16 -6.82 33.49
C LYS A 128 25.03 -6.87 34.52
N GLU A 129 25.33 -7.27 35.76
CA GLU A 129 24.36 -7.28 36.87
C GLU A 129 23.89 -5.85 37.20
N LYS A 130 24.76 -4.85 37.18
CA LYS A 130 24.43 -3.44 37.46
C LYS A 130 23.63 -2.79 36.31
N ASN A 131 23.93 -3.14 35.06
CA ASN A 131 23.15 -2.73 33.89
C ASN A 131 21.75 -3.39 33.85
N MET A 132 21.60 -4.59 34.42
CA MET A 132 20.29 -5.26 34.57
C MET A 132 19.54 -4.81 35.82
N ALA A 133 20.23 -4.45 36.91
CA ALA A 133 19.61 -3.99 38.16
C ALA A 133 18.92 -2.62 38.04
N GLY A 134 19.18 -1.86 36.98
CA GLY A 134 18.49 -0.61 36.65
C GLY A 134 17.46 -0.72 35.52
N LEU A 135 17.28 -1.90 34.92
CA LEU A 135 16.34 -2.12 33.83
C LEU A 135 15.03 -2.63 34.42
N TYR A 136 13.93 -1.90 34.20
CA TYR A 136 12.60 -2.36 34.58
C TYR A 136 12.31 -3.70 33.89
N ASN A 137 12.18 -4.78 34.67
CA ASN A 137 11.80 -6.09 34.18
C ASN A 137 10.80 -6.72 35.17
N PRO A 138 9.49 -6.54 34.94
CA PRO A 138 8.47 -7.07 35.84
C PRO A 138 8.37 -8.60 35.78
N TRP A 139 8.96 -9.25 34.76
CA TRP A 139 8.88 -10.70 34.54
C TRP A 139 10.28 -11.31 34.31
N PRO A 140 11.09 -11.48 35.37
CA PRO A 140 12.47 -11.97 35.25
C PRO A 140 12.57 -13.38 34.66
N ASP A 141 11.55 -14.21 34.85
CA ASP A 141 11.52 -15.60 34.37
C ASP A 141 10.90 -15.75 32.97
N TYR A 142 10.30 -14.69 32.43
CA TYR A 142 9.74 -14.71 31.08
C TYR A 142 10.84 -14.52 30.03
N ARG A 143 10.84 -15.39 29.02
CA ARG A 143 11.80 -15.32 27.91
C ARG A 143 11.19 -14.55 26.75
N PHE A 144 11.50 -13.27 26.67
CA PHE A 144 11.16 -12.42 25.53
C PHE A 144 11.73 -12.97 24.21
N THR A 145 10.93 -12.89 23.15
CA THR A 145 11.27 -13.38 21.80
C THR A 145 12.35 -12.55 21.11
N GLY A 146 12.31 -11.23 21.31
CA GLY A 146 13.21 -10.27 20.68
C GLY A 146 13.98 -9.39 21.66
N SER A 147 14.36 -8.20 21.20
CA SER A 147 15.19 -7.24 21.92
C SER A 147 14.38 -6.27 22.79
N LEU A 148 13.09 -6.11 22.52
CA LEU A 148 12.19 -5.26 23.27
C LEU A 148 11.93 -5.79 24.67
N ARG A 149 11.77 -4.85 25.60
CA ARG A 149 11.38 -5.11 26.99
C ARG A 149 10.35 -4.04 27.38
N PRO A 150 9.41 -4.36 28.28
CA PRO A 150 8.52 -3.36 28.83
C PRO A 150 9.32 -2.32 29.61
N SER A 151 8.78 -1.12 29.72
CA SER A 151 9.23 -0.05 30.59
C SER A 151 8.15 0.31 31.61
N GLN A 152 8.48 1.20 32.54
CA GLN A 152 7.49 1.73 33.49
C GLN A 152 6.36 2.44 32.73
N GLN A 153 5.15 2.37 33.25
CA GLN A 153 3.98 3.05 32.67
C GLN A 153 3.58 4.22 33.56
N SER A 154 3.09 5.32 32.97
CA SER A 154 2.38 6.33 33.76
C SER A 154 1.04 5.78 34.28
N PRO A 155 0.47 6.34 35.36
CA PRO A 155 -0.87 6.00 35.81
C PRO A 155 -1.93 6.16 34.71
N ARG A 156 -3.03 5.41 34.82
CA ARG A 156 -4.16 5.52 33.89
C ARG A 156 -4.70 6.95 33.85
N ARG A 157 -4.88 7.49 32.64
CA ARG A 157 -5.37 8.86 32.42
C ARG A 157 -6.89 8.95 32.62
N ILE A 158 -7.35 10.10 33.09
CA ILE A 158 -8.75 10.33 33.43
C ILE A 158 -9.46 11.03 32.26
N VAL A 159 -10.52 10.41 31.75
CA VAL A 159 -11.43 11.06 30.80
C VAL A 159 -12.44 11.91 31.57
N PRO A 160 -12.68 13.19 31.21
CA PRO A 160 -13.67 14.05 31.87
C PRO A 160 -15.09 13.49 31.86
N GLU A 161 -15.90 13.75 32.88
CA GLU A 161 -17.23 13.15 33.04
C GLU A 161 -18.21 13.47 31.91
N TYR A 162 -18.10 14.66 31.29
CA TYR A 162 -18.99 15.09 30.19
C TYR A 162 -18.81 14.31 28.88
N ILE A 163 -17.72 13.57 28.71
CA ILE A 163 -17.47 12.75 27.53
C ILE A 163 -18.36 11.50 27.57
N PRO A 164 -19.19 11.23 26.54
CA PRO A 164 -19.94 9.99 26.45
C PRO A 164 -19.02 8.76 26.51
N ARG A 165 -19.44 7.71 27.22
CA ARG A 165 -18.63 6.51 27.47
C ARG A 165 -19.29 5.26 26.90
N PRO A 166 -18.50 4.32 26.34
CA PRO A 166 -19.00 2.98 26.06
C PRO A 166 -19.27 2.24 27.38
N ASP A 167 -20.03 1.15 27.30
CA ASP A 167 -20.51 0.40 28.47
C ASP A 167 -19.38 -0.16 29.35
N TYR A 168 -18.27 -0.59 28.74
CA TYR A 168 -17.12 -1.15 29.43
C TYR A 168 -16.26 -0.13 30.18
N ALA A 169 -16.37 1.17 29.87
CA ALA A 169 -15.50 2.21 30.44
C ALA A 169 -15.62 2.32 31.98
N LYS A 170 -16.78 1.96 32.53
CA LYS A 170 -17.05 1.94 33.98
C LYS A 170 -17.15 0.53 34.55
N HIS A 171 -17.03 -0.50 33.72
CA HIS A 171 -17.03 -1.88 34.18
C HIS A 171 -15.71 -2.16 34.93
N PRO A 172 -15.72 -2.78 36.12
CA PRO A 172 -14.51 -3.02 36.92
C PRO A 172 -13.45 -3.83 36.15
N GLU A 173 -13.88 -4.88 35.45
CA GLU A 173 -13.04 -5.72 34.59
C GLU A 173 -13.05 -5.26 33.11
N GLY A 174 -13.55 -4.06 32.82
CA GLY A 174 -13.55 -3.54 31.45
C GLY A 174 -14.39 -4.33 30.44
N ILE A 175 -15.38 -5.09 30.90
CA ILE A 175 -16.13 -6.02 30.04
C ILE A 175 -17.17 -5.26 29.20
N PRO A 176 -17.14 -5.38 27.85
CA PRO A 176 -18.18 -4.86 26.97
C PRO A 176 -19.41 -5.78 26.99
N LEU A 177 -20.41 -5.45 27.81
CA LEU A 177 -21.60 -6.28 27.99
C LEU A 177 -22.44 -6.38 26.71
N SER A 178 -22.55 -5.28 25.97
CA SER A 178 -23.22 -5.19 24.67
C SER A 178 -22.58 -6.10 23.61
N GLU A 179 -21.25 -6.19 23.57
CA GLU A 179 -20.55 -7.14 22.70
C GLU A 179 -20.74 -8.59 23.15
N ARG A 180 -20.70 -8.86 24.46
CA ARG A 180 -20.93 -10.23 24.98
C ARG A 180 -22.31 -10.76 24.61
N GLN A 181 -23.33 -9.91 24.56
CA GLN A 181 -24.68 -10.29 24.11
C GLN A 181 -24.69 -10.70 22.62
N MET A 182 -23.74 -10.21 21.83
CA MET A 182 -23.65 -10.45 20.40
C MET A 182 -22.58 -11.50 20.03
N LYS A 183 -21.78 -12.00 20.98
CA LYS A 183 -20.60 -12.84 20.72
C LYS A 183 -20.86 -14.09 19.88
N GLU A 184 -22.05 -14.69 19.99
CA GLU A 184 -22.39 -15.92 19.26
C GLU A 184 -23.07 -15.66 17.90
N THR A 185 -23.41 -14.39 17.59
CA THR A 185 -24.06 -14.06 16.34
C THR A 185 -23.06 -13.93 15.20
N THR A 186 -23.45 -14.45 14.03
CA THR A 186 -22.77 -14.18 12.76
C THR A 186 -23.53 -13.14 11.93
N SER A 187 -24.59 -12.55 12.51
CA SER A 187 -25.37 -11.50 11.87
C SER A 187 -24.53 -10.22 11.80
N ILE A 188 -24.38 -9.70 10.58
CA ILE A 188 -23.66 -8.45 10.32
C ILE A 188 -24.71 -7.35 10.20
N LYS A 189 -24.53 -6.27 10.96
CA LYS A 189 -25.44 -5.14 10.95
C LYS A 189 -25.33 -4.40 9.61
N ILE A 190 -26.49 -4.08 9.03
CA ILE A 190 -26.60 -3.12 7.93
C ILE A 190 -26.94 -1.78 8.58
N LEU A 191 -26.01 -0.83 8.51
CA LEU A 191 -26.18 0.49 9.08
C LEU A 191 -27.21 1.31 8.29
N ASN A 192 -28.12 1.97 9.00
CA ASN A 192 -29.00 2.97 8.39
C ASN A 192 -28.23 4.29 8.11
N GLU A 193 -28.87 5.27 7.46
CA GLU A 193 -28.21 6.53 7.06
C GLU A 193 -27.65 7.33 8.25
N GLU A 194 -28.37 7.40 9.37
CA GLU A 194 -27.93 8.10 10.59
C GLU A 194 -26.71 7.40 11.20
N GLU A 195 -26.73 6.08 11.26
CA GLU A 195 -25.62 5.28 11.76
C GLU A 195 -24.37 5.39 10.87
N GLN A 196 -24.56 5.43 9.54
CA GLN A 196 -23.47 5.68 8.60
C GLN A 196 -22.84 7.06 8.81
N GLU A 197 -23.65 8.09 9.08
CA GLU A 197 -23.11 9.42 9.38
C GLU A 197 -22.37 9.46 10.72
N GLY A 198 -22.90 8.78 11.75
CA GLY A 198 -22.19 8.58 13.02
C GLY A 198 -20.81 7.94 12.83
N MET A 199 -20.73 6.92 11.97
CA MET A 199 -19.46 6.29 11.60
C MET A 199 -18.52 7.22 10.85
N ARG A 200 -19.01 8.00 9.87
CA ARG A 200 -18.17 8.99 9.16
C ARG A 200 -17.55 10.00 10.12
N VAL A 201 -18.33 10.51 11.07
CA VAL A 201 -17.85 11.46 12.08
C VAL A 201 -16.81 10.80 12.99
N ALA A 202 -17.11 9.65 13.60
CA ALA A 202 -16.19 8.96 14.50
C ALA A 202 -14.86 8.61 13.78
N CYS A 203 -14.93 8.06 12.57
CA CYS A 203 -13.75 7.71 11.77
C CYS A 203 -12.91 8.92 11.37
N LYS A 204 -13.55 10.04 11.00
CA LYS A 204 -12.84 11.29 10.72
C LYS A 204 -12.10 11.79 11.95
N LEU A 205 -12.73 11.79 13.12
CA LEU A 205 -12.10 12.21 14.38
C LEU A 205 -10.94 11.28 14.76
N GLY A 206 -11.09 9.97 14.57
CA GLY A 206 -9.99 9.00 14.77
C GLY A 206 -8.80 9.30 13.87
N ARG A 207 -9.04 9.60 12.58
CA ARG A 207 -8.00 10.05 11.65
C ARG A 207 -7.28 11.31 12.14
N GLU A 208 -8.01 12.33 12.57
CA GLU A 208 -7.38 13.55 13.09
C GLU A 208 -6.50 13.26 14.31
N VAL A 209 -6.93 12.37 15.21
CA VAL A 209 -6.13 11.94 16.37
C VAL A 209 -4.87 11.20 15.94
N LEU A 210 -4.96 10.26 14.98
CA LEU A 210 -3.78 9.56 14.46
C LEU A 210 -2.79 10.52 13.78
N ASP A 211 -3.28 11.52 13.03
CA ASP A 211 -2.41 12.52 12.39
C ASP A 211 -1.66 13.39 13.41
N ILE A 212 -2.28 13.69 14.55
CA ILE A 212 -1.61 14.37 15.68
C ILE A 212 -0.55 13.46 16.31
N ALA A 213 -0.88 12.18 16.55
CA ALA A 213 0.06 11.20 17.07
C ALA A 213 1.28 11.04 16.15
N ALA A 214 1.03 10.94 14.83
CA ALA A 214 2.07 10.85 13.80
C ALA A 214 3.07 12.01 13.88
N SER A 215 2.57 13.23 14.13
CA SER A 215 3.40 14.43 14.23
C SER A 215 4.32 14.44 15.46
N ALA A 216 4.05 13.60 16.46
CA ALA A 216 4.85 13.46 17.67
C ALA A 216 5.91 12.36 17.57
N ILE A 217 5.85 11.48 16.57
CA ILE A 217 6.76 10.35 16.45
C ILE A 217 8.17 10.84 16.11
N GLY A 218 9.13 10.48 16.95
CA GLY A 218 10.52 10.85 16.77
C GLY A 218 11.46 10.12 17.71
N VAL A 219 12.75 10.14 17.38
CA VAL A 219 13.79 9.54 18.23
C VAL A 219 13.78 10.19 19.61
N GLY A 220 13.73 9.37 20.66
CA GLY A 220 13.71 9.81 22.05
C GLY A 220 12.32 10.03 22.64
N VAL A 221 11.27 10.13 21.82
CA VAL A 221 9.88 10.24 22.30
C VAL A 221 9.45 8.89 22.86
N THR A 222 8.79 8.86 24.01
CA THR A 222 8.29 7.62 24.61
C THR A 222 6.94 7.25 24.04
N THR A 223 6.59 5.97 24.06
CA THR A 223 5.24 5.56 23.66
C THR A 223 4.18 6.05 24.65
N ASP A 224 4.50 6.20 25.94
CA ASP A 224 3.63 6.84 26.95
C ASP A 224 3.31 8.32 26.63
N GLU A 225 4.25 9.04 26.01
CA GLU A 225 4.06 10.41 25.55
C GLU A 225 3.15 10.45 24.31
N ILE A 226 3.29 9.49 23.38
CA ILE A 226 2.35 9.35 22.25
C ILE A 226 0.95 9.05 22.77
N ASP A 227 0.79 8.16 23.75
CA ASP A 227 -0.50 7.89 24.42
C ASP A 227 -1.08 9.13 25.08
N ARG A 228 -0.26 9.97 25.74
CA ARG A 228 -0.72 11.25 26.30
C ARG A 228 -1.35 12.13 25.23
N ILE A 229 -0.66 12.26 24.11
CA ILE A 229 -1.08 13.10 22.98
C ILE A 229 -2.37 12.55 22.36
N VAL A 230 -2.47 11.24 22.16
CA VAL A 230 -3.70 10.60 21.68
C VAL A 230 -4.85 10.83 22.67
N HIS A 231 -4.62 10.61 23.96
CA HIS A 231 -5.63 10.80 24.99
C HIS A 231 -6.18 12.23 25.00
N GLU A 232 -5.29 13.23 25.02
CA GLU A 232 -5.67 14.65 25.03
C GLU A 232 -6.41 15.03 23.73
N ALA A 233 -5.93 14.55 22.57
CA ALA A 233 -6.56 14.80 21.29
C ALA A 233 -7.97 14.18 21.18
N CYS A 234 -8.20 13.01 21.78
CA CYS A 234 -9.52 12.41 21.92
C CYS A 234 -10.45 13.29 22.77
N VAL A 235 -9.99 13.70 23.96
CA VAL A 235 -10.78 14.51 24.89
C VAL A 235 -11.15 15.87 24.27
N GLU A 236 -10.22 16.52 23.58
CA GLU A 236 -10.46 17.78 22.86
C GLU A 236 -11.56 17.65 21.79
N ARG A 237 -11.70 16.44 21.21
CA ARG A 237 -12.70 16.12 20.16
C ARG A 237 -14.01 15.56 20.70
N GLU A 238 -14.24 15.65 22.00
CA GLU A 238 -15.38 15.04 22.67
C GLU A 238 -15.48 13.52 22.44
N CYS A 239 -14.35 12.84 22.29
CA CYS A 239 -14.24 11.41 22.10
C CYS A 239 -13.73 10.72 23.36
N TYR A 240 -14.26 9.52 23.62
CA TYR A 240 -13.62 8.58 24.54
C TYR A 240 -12.57 7.76 23.78
N PRO A 241 -11.32 7.61 24.26
CA PRO A 241 -10.34 6.72 23.65
C PRO A 241 -10.74 5.26 23.89
N SER A 242 -11.28 4.58 22.87
CA SER A 242 -11.94 3.28 23.02
C SER A 242 -11.09 2.20 23.71
N PRO A 243 -9.76 2.08 23.48
CA PRO A 243 -8.94 1.08 24.15
C PRO A 243 -8.93 1.23 25.68
N LEU A 244 -9.15 2.44 26.20
CA LEU A 244 -9.03 2.70 27.63
C LEU A 244 -10.05 1.88 28.43
N ASN A 245 -9.55 1.01 29.31
CA ASN A 245 -10.32 0.06 30.12
C ASN A 245 -11.10 -0.99 29.32
N TYR A 246 -10.87 -1.16 28.01
CA TYR A 246 -11.45 -2.28 27.27
C TYR A 246 -10.76 -3.58 27.69
N TYR A 247 -11.49 -4.50 28.33
CA TYR A 247 -10.95 -5.67 29.05
C TYR A 247 -9.77 -5.33 29.99
N GLU A 248 -9.83 -4.16 30.64
CA GLU A 248 -8.78 -3.61 31.52
C GLU A 248 -7.52 -3.10 30.82
N PHE A 249 -7.48 -2.98 29.49
CA PHE A 249 -6.36 -2.36 28.78
C PHE A 249 -6.04 -0.97 29.38
N PRO A 250 -4.77 -0.70 29.73
CA PRO A 250 -4.46 0.40 30.66
C PRO A 250 -4.30 1.78 30.01
N LYS A 251 -4.26 1.85 28.67
CA LYS A 251 -3.88 3.03 27.90
C LYS A 251 -4.94 3.41 26.86
N SER A 252 -4.76 4.55 26.20
CA SER A 252 -5.73 5.19 25.30
C SER A 252 -5.53 4.82 23.83
N CYS A 253 -4.39 4.23 23.49
CA CYS A 253 -4.04 3.68 22.18
C CYS A 253 -3.09 2.49 22.34
N CYS A 254 -2.84 1.77 21.25
CA CYS A 254 -1.76 0.78 21.20
C CYS A 254 -0.53 1.38 20.49
N THR A 255 0.66 1.02 20.94
CA THR A 255 1.93 1.38 20.30
C THR A 255 2.81 0.14 20.13
N SER A 256 2.89 -0.37 18.90
CA SER A 256 3.50 -1.66 18.59
C SER A 256 4.83 -1.45 17.87
N VAL A 257 5.93 -1.55 18.62
CA VAL A 257 7.29 -1.31 18.12
C VAL A 257 7.89 -2.62 17.60
N ASN A 258 8.57 -2.59 16.45
CA ASN A 258 9.38 -3.68 15.90
C ASN A 258 8.72 -5.08 15.93
N GLU A 259 9.14 -5.99 16.82
CA GLU A 259 8.61 -7.36 16.91
C GLU A 259 7.21 -7.46 17.53
N VAL A 260 6.68 -6.37 18.09
CA VAL A 260 5.30 -6.28 18.54
C VAL A 260 4.39 -6.22 17.32
N ILE A 261 3.51 -7.21 17.21
CA ILE A 261 2.52 -7.37 16.15
C ILE A 261 1.37 -6.38 16.32
N CYS A 262 0.77 -6.35 17.50
CA CYS A 262 -0.34 -5.48 17.86
C CYS A 262 -0.44 -5.36 19.39
N HIS A 263 -1.32 -4.46 19.85
CA HIS A 263 -1.68 -4.28 21.26
C HIS A 263 -0.49 -4.00 22.22
N GLY A 264 0.61 -3.44 21.70
CA GLY A 264 1.70 -2.99 22.56
C GLY A 264 1.21 -1.89 23.52
N ILE A 265 1.45 -2.07 24.81
CA ILE A 265 1.04 -1.09 25.83
C ILE A 265 2.02 0.09 25.84
N PRO A 266 1.55 1.34 25.65
CA PRO A 266 2.37 2.54 25.84
C PRO A 266 3.11 2.59 27.18
N ASP A 267 4.42 2.84 27.13
CA ASP A 267 5.31 2.87 28.30
C ASP A 267 6.47 3.88 28.13
N MET A 268 7.32 3.99 29.15
CA MET A 268 8.41 4.94 29.19
C MET A 268 9.62 4.57 28.31
N ARG A 269 9.51 3.60 27.40
CA ARG A 269 10.59 3.28 26.46
C ARG A 269 10.70 4.41 25.42
N PRO A 270 11.84 5.11 25.32
CA PRO A 270 12.07 6.03 24.22
C PRO A 270 12.22 5.27 22.91
N LEU A 271 11.55 5.74 21.86
CA LEU A 271 11.72 5.27 20.48
C LEU A 271 13.17 5.51 20.03
N LYS A 272 13.74 4.55 19.31
CA LYS A 272 15.14 4.58 18.86
C LYS A 272 15.22 4.81 17.36
N ASP A 273 16.31 5.43 16.94
CA ASP A 273 16.65 5.55 15.52
C ASP A 273 16.68 4.16 14.87
N GLY A 274 15.92 3.99 13.79
CA GLY A 274 15.76 2.74 13.06
C GLY A 274 14.60 1.85 13.52
N ASP A 275 13.89 2.21 14.60
CA ASP A 275 12.62 1.55 14.96
C ASP A 275 11.57 1.77 13.86
N ILE A 276 10.67 0.79 13.73
CA ILE A 276 9.32 1.02 13.21
C ILE A 276 8.34 0.94 14.37
N VAL A 277 7.31 1.79 14.35
CA VAL A 277 6.27 1.79 15.37
C VAL A 277 4.91 1.95 14.73
N ASN A 278 4.00 1.03 15.01
CA ASN A 278 2.59 1.20 14.70
C ASN A 278 1.88 1.94 15.85
N VAL A 279 0.99 2.87 15.53
CA VAL A 279 0.08 3.50 16.49
C VAL A 279 -1.34 3.21 16.05
N ASP A 280 -2.09 2.59 16.96
CA ASP A 280 -3.47 2.15 16.74
C ASP A 280 -4.44 2.99 17.57
N VAL A 281 -5.35 3.66 16.87
CA VAL A 281 -6.24 4.68 17.41
C VAL A 281 -7.68 4.31 17.12
N THR A 282 -8.41 4.01 18.19
CA THR A 282 -9.86 3.90 18.14
C THR A 282 -10.51 4.98 18.99
N VAL A 283 -11.45 5.74 18.43
CA VAL A 283 -12.24 6.74 19.17
C VAL A 283 -13.68 6.31 19.31
N TYR A 284 -14.34 6.65 20.41
CA TYR A 284 -15.78 6.51 20.60
C TYR A 284 -16.43 7.89 20.67
N HIS A 285 -17.25 8.20 19.69
CA HIS A 285 -17.96 9.47 19.59
C HIS A 285 -19.45 9.23 19.43
N ARG A 286 -20.26 9.76 20.37
CA ARG A 286 -21.72 9.79 20.31
C ARG A 286 -22.38 8.46 19.91
N GLY A 287 -21.87 7.35 20.44
CA GLY A 287 -22.45 6.04 20.20
C GLY A 287 -21.68 5.16 19.21
N PHE A 288 -20.66 5.66 18.52
CA PHE A 288 -19.95 4.93 17.47
C PHE A 288 -18.44 4.91 17.70
N HIS A 289 -17.81 3.77 17.42
CA HIS A 289 -16.37 3.60 17.38
C HIS A 289 -15.84 3.85 15.96
N GLY A 290 -14.67 4.48 15.82
CA GLY A 290 -13.96 4.62 14.55
C GLY A 290 -12.50 4.24 14.72
N ASP A 291 -11.99 3.38 13.83
CA ASP A 291 -10.73 2.64 14.05
C ASP A 291 -9.78 2.68 12.86
N LEU A 292 -8.49 2.84 13.18
CA LEU A 292 -7.40 2.92 12.22
C LEU A 292 -6.04 2.85 12.90
N ASN A 293 -5.06 2.38 12.13
CA ASN A 293 -3.66 2.39 12.52
C ASN A 293 -2.73 2.57 11.32
N GLU A 294 -1.53 3.08 11.58
CA GLU A 294 -0.45 3.18 10.61
C GLU A 294 0.89 2.80 11.26
N THR A 295 1.79 2.21 10.46
CA THR A 295 3.19 2.02 10.86
C THR A 295 4.07 3.18 10.39
N PHE A 296 4.83 3.74 11.30
CA PHE A 296 5.70 4.90 11.10
C PHE A 296 7.19 4.52 11.20
N PHE A 297 8.04 5.24 10.49
CA PHE A 297 9.49 5.16 10.66
C PHE A 297 9.95 6.10 11.78
N VAL A 298 10.89 5.64 12.60
CA VAL A 298 11.55 6.46 13.62
C VAL A 298 12.96 6.77 13.15
N GLY A 299 13.19 8.00 12.69
CA GLY A 299 14.49 8.42 12.16
C GLY A 299 14.86 7.64 10.90
N LYS A 300 16.10 7.16 10.81
CA LYS A 300 16.62 6.44 9.64
C LYS A 300 16.43 4.92 9.79
N VAL A 301 15.45 4.39 9.08
CA VAL A 301 15.18 2.95 9.04
C VAL A 301 15.94 2.19 7.94
N SER A 302 16.10 0.89 8.14
CA SER A 302 16.72 -0.02 7.16
C SER A 302 15.84 -0.23 5.92
N GLU A 303 16.43 -0.56 4.77
CA GLU A 303 15.65 -0.90 3.55
C GLU A 303 14.69 -2.08 3.78
N ALA A 304 15.08 -3.07 4.59
CA ALA A 304 14.18 -4.16 4.99
C ALA A 304 12.95 -3.66 5.76
N SER A 305 13.11 -2.66 6.65
CA SER A 305 11.97 -2.02 7.33
C SER A 305 11.06 -1.30 6.34
N LYS A 306 11.64 -0.58 5.37
CA LYS A 306 10.88 0.15 4.37
C LYS A 306 10.06 -0.80 3.50
N GLU A 307 10.68 -1.89 3.06
CA GLU A 307 9.99 -2.91 2.27
C GLU A 307 8.86 -3.56 3.05
N LEU A 308 9.10 -3.94 4.32
CA LEU A 308 8.05 -4.49 5.19
C LEU A 308 6.85 -3.54 5.29
N VAL A 309 7.08 -2.29 5.70
CA VAL A 309 6.02 -1.29 5.90
C VAL A 309 5.28 -1.00 4.58
N LYS A 310 6.01 -0.85 3.48
CA LYS A 310 5.42 -0.65 2.15
C LYS A 310 4.56 -1.83 1.72
N THR A 311 5.06 -3.07 1.83
CA THR A 311 4.30 -4.26 1.44
C THR A 311 3.07 -4.45 2.31
N THR A 312 3.13 -4.14 3.62
CA THR A 312 1.95 -4.16 4.50
C THR A 312 0.87 -3.20 4.03
N TYR A 313 1.25 -1.95 3.71
CA TYR A 313 0.30 -0.98 3.17
C TYR A 313 -0.28 -1.41 1.82
N GLU A 314 0.55 -1.96 0.93
CA GLU A 314 0.09 -2.52 -0.35
C GLU A 314 -0.89 -3.69 -0.15
N CYS A 315 -0.65 -4.58 0.83
CA CYS A 315 -1.57 -5.65 1.19
C CYS A 315 -2.96 -5.10 1.57
N LEU A 316 -3.01 -4.06 2.41
CA LEU A 316 -4.27 -3.39 2.78
C LEU A 316 -4.96 -2.81 1.54
N MET A 317 -4.23 -2.02 0.75
CA MET A 317 -4.83 -1.31 -0.38
C MET A 317 -5.24 -2.24 -1.53
N LEU A 318 -4.57 -3.38 -1.73
CA LEU A 318 -4.98 -4.41 -2.69
C LEU A 318 -6.24 -5.17 -2.25
N ALA A 319 -6.45 -5.32 -0.94
CA ALA A 319 -7.69 -5.90 -0.43
C ALA A 319 -8.88 -4.95 -0.65
N ILE A 320 -8.66 -3.63 -0.52
CA ILE A 320 -9.68 -2.60 -0.69
C ILE A 320 -9.96 -2.33 -2.18
N ASN A 321 -8.91 -2.00 -2.94
CA ASN A 321 -8.99 -1.58 -4.33
C ASN A 321 -8.68 -2.73 -5.29
N GLU A 322 -9.33 -2.78 -6.44
CA GLU A 322 -8.89 -3.67 -7.50
C GLU A 322 -7.61 -3.12 -8.13
N LYS A 323 -6.52 -3.89 -8.08
CA LYS A 323 -5.63 -3.90 -9.24
C LYS A 323 -6.38 -4.68 -10.30
N ALA A 324 -6.88 -3.97 -11.30
CA ALA A 324 -7.12 -4.58 -12.59
C ALA A 324 -5.88 -5.43 -12.89
N VAL A 325 -6.07 -6.74 -13.02
CA VAL A 325 -5.08 -7.63 -13.62
C VAL A 325 -5.01 -7.27 -15.11
N CYS A 326 -4.62 -6.03 -15.42
CA CYS A 326 -4.38 -5.56 -16.79
C CYS A 326 -3.08 -6.14 -17.35
N LEU A 327 -2.22 -6.70 -16.51
CA LEU A 327 -0.99 -7.34 -16.96
C LEU A 327 -1.23 -8.72 -17.59
N GLU A 328 -2.25 -9.49 -17.18
CA GLU A 328 -2.48 -10.80 -17.80
C GLU A 328 -3.14 -10.69 -19.17
N ILE A 329 -4.03 -9.73 -19.41
CA ILE A 329 -4.64 -9.56 -20.73
C ILE A 329 -3.59 -9.07 -21.72
N GLU A 330 -2.76 -8.08 -21.39
CA GLU A 330 -1.69 -7.64 -22.29
C GLU A 330 -0.62 -8.73 -22.51
N PHE A 331 -0.30 -9.52 -21.49
CA PHE A 331 0.65 -10.64 -21.61
C PHE A 331 0.07 -11.82 -22.39
N PHE A 332 -1.22 -12.16 -22.23
CA PHE A 332 -1.92 -13.14 -23.06
C PHE A 332 -2.07 -12.65 -24.49
N LEU A 333 -2.38 -11.36 -24.70
CA LEU A 333 -2.45 -10.77 -26.03
C LEU A 333 -1.08 -10.81 -26.70
N PHE A 334 -0.01 -10.49 -25.95
CA PHE A 334 1.37 -10.57 -26.43
C PHE A 334 1.77 -12.00 -26.78
N LEU A 335 1.52 -12.98 -25.90
CA LEU A 335 1.79 -14.40 -26.17
C LEU A 335 0.96 -14.94 -27.33
N PHE A 336 -0.31 -14.54 -27.45
CA PHE A 336 -1.19 -14.90 -28.55
C PHE A 336 -0.72 -14.29 -29.88
N LEU A 337 -0.28 -13.04 -29.87
CA LEU A 337 0.30 -12.36 -31.04
C LEU A 337 1.65 -12.97 -31.44
N CYS A 338 2.50 -13.34 -30.48
CA CYS A 338 3.72 -14.10 -30.75
C CYS A 338 3.41 -15.49 -31.33
N PHE A 339 2.43 -16.21 -30.79
CA PHE A 339 2.01 -17.51 -31.30
C PHE A 339 1.48 -17.42 -32.75
N LEU A 340 0.68 -16.40 -33.07
CA LEU A 340 0.20 -16.13 -34.43
C LEU A 340 1.37 -15.81 -35.39
N HIS A 341 2.38 -15.07 -34.95
CA HIS A 341 3.54 -14.74 -35.78
C HIS A 341 4.43 -15.97 -36.09
N PHE A 342 4.49 -16.94 -35.18
CA PHE A 342 5.34 -18.14 -35.36
C PHE A 342 4.62 -19.34 -36.00
N THR A 343 3.28 -19.36 -36.04
CA THR A 343 2.50 -20.48 -36.59
C THR A 343 1.91 -20.22 -37.98
N LEU A 344 1.85 -18.96 -38.42
CA LEU A 344 1.42 -18.62 -39.78
C LEU A 344 2.61 -18.65 -40.76
N PRO A 345 2.49 -19.32 -41.92
CA PRO A 345 3.55 -19.33 -42.94
C PRO A 345 3.79 -17.90 -43.50
N PRO A 346 4.98 -17.61 -44.05
CA PRO A 346 5.47 -16.24 -44.31
C PRO A 346 4.78 -15.52 -45.49
N LEU A 347 3.55 -15.88 -45.83
CA LEU A 347 2.77 -15.33 -46.94
C LEU A 347 1.68 -14.34 -46.52
N LEU A 348 1.58 -13.97 -45.23
CA LEU A 348 0.70 -12.90 -44.76
C LEU A 348 1.50 -11.83 -43.99
N SER A 349 1.64 -10.65 -44.58
CA SER A 349 2.10 -9.45 -43.88
C SER A 349 0.94 -8.86 -43.06
N LEU A 350 1.00 -8.98 -41.74
CA LEU A 350 0.16 -8.20 -40.84
C LEU A 350 0.81 -6.82 -40.65
N SER A 351 0.17 -5.75 -41.13
CA SER A 351 0.56 -4.38 -40.78
C SER A 351 -0.38 -3.83 -39.71
N LEU A 352 0.15 -3.64 -38.50
CA LEU A 352 -0.52 -2.89 -37.44
C LEU A 352 -0.06 -1.43 -37.52
N SER A 353 -0.96 -0.54 -37.93
CA SER A 353 -0.76 0.90 -37.90
C SER A 353 -1.43 1.47 -36.65
N LEU A 354 -0.63 1.88 -35.65
CA LEU A 354 -1.10 2.74 -34.57
C LEU A 354 -0.84 4.19 -34.99
N SER A 355 -1.85 4.85 -35.57
CA SER A 355 -1.74 6.27 -35.92
C SER A 355 -2.42 7.14 -34.86
N ARG A 356 -1.61 7.82 -34.04
CA ARG A 356 -2.03 9.09 -33.41
C ARG A 356 -1.87 10.17 -34.47
N LEU A 357 -2.94 10.52 -35.16
CA LEU A 357 -2.94 11.72 -36.01
C LEU A 357 -3.23 12.94 -35.13
N LEU A 358 -2.18 13.69 -34.80
CA LEU A 358 -2.26 15.07 -34.36
C LEU A 358 -1.71 15.92 -35.52
N SER A 359 -2.60 16.49 -36.33
CA SER A 359 -2.22 17.49 -37.33
C SER A 359 -2.62 18.87 -36.83
N LEU A 360 -1.62 19.73 -36.64
CA LEU A 360 -1.81 21.16 -36.36
C LEU A 360 -1.37 21.92 -37.62
N SER A 361 -2.32 22.54 -38.33
CA SER A 361 -1.99 23.52 -39.37
C SER A 361 -2.36 24.91 -38.85
N LEU A 362 -1.35 25.79 -38.78
CA LEU A 362 -1.52 27.22 -38.54
C LEU A 362 -1.29 27.95 -39.87
N SER A 363 -2.26 28.77 -40.28
CA SER A 363 -2.04 29.88 -41.19
C SER A 363 -2.88 31.10 -40.75
N PRO A 364 -2.38 32.34 -40.89
CA PRO A 364 -3.03 33.51 -40.30
C PRO A 364 -3.96 34.21 -41.30
N SER A 365 -5.22 34.46 -40.90
CA SER A 365 -6.02 35.63 -41.31
C SER A 365 -7.39 35.63 -40.59
N LEU A 366 -7.68 36.75 -39.91
CA LEU A 366 -8.94 37.11 -39.22
C LEU A 366 -10.07 37.50 -40.22
N PRO A 367 -11.37 37.69 -39.85
CA PRO A 367 -11.96 37.90 -38.52
C PRO A 367 -13.28 37.15 -38.15
N LEU A 368 -13.45 36.97 -36.83
CA LEU A 368 -14.65 36.92 -35.97
C LEU A 368 -16.07 36.72 -36.56
N SER A 369 -16.68 35.57 -36.28
CA SER A 369 -17.91 35.43 -35.46
C SER A 369 -18.34 33.95 -35.33
N LEU A 370 -18.71 33.53 -34.11
CA LEU A 370 -19.30 32.24 -33.72
C LEU A 370 -18.42 30.99 -33.89
N PHE A 371 -17.54 30.72 -32.92
CA PHE A 371 -16.93 29.40 -32.76
C PHE A 371 -17.82 28.48 -31.92
N SER A 372 -18.35 27.42 -32.53
CA SER A 372 -18.73 26.19 -31.85
C SER A 372 -17.50 25.29 -31.75
N LEU A 373 -17.01 24.99 -30.54
CA LEU A 373 -15.95 24.01 -30.33
C LEU A 373 -16.59 22.62 -30.21
N SER A 374 -16.52 21.80 -31.25
CA SER A 374 -16.86 20.39 -31.17
C SER A 374 -15.61 19.56 -30.95
N LEU A 375 -15.41 19.04 -29.74
CA LEU A 375 -14.41 18.00 -29.48
C LEU A 375 -15.09 16.63 -29.68
N SER A 376 -14.77 15.96 -30.78
CA SER A 376 -15.11 14.54 -30.95
C SER A 376 -13.93 13.68 -30.52
N LEU A 377 -14.05 12.99 -29.39
CA LEU A 377 -13.11 11.94 -29.01
C LEU A 377 -13.64 10.62 -29.57
N SER A 378 -13.20 10.23 -30.77
CA SER A 378 -13.51 8.92 -31.34
C SER A 378 -12.36 7.96 -31.05
N SER A 379 -12.53 7.03 -30.10
CA SER A 379 -11.66 5.85 -30.02
C SER A 379 -12.07 4.86 -31.12
N LEU A 380 -11.61 5.10 -32.35
CA LEU A 380 -11.81 4.14 -33.44
C LEU A 380 -10.76 3.04 -33.33
N PHE A 381 -11.17 1.83 -32.92
CA PHE A 381 -10.42 0.61 -33.20
C PHE A 381 -10.91 0.05 -34.52
N SER A 382 -10.11 0.19 -35.58
CA SER A 382 -10.35 -0.46 -36.87
C SER A 382 -9.39 -1.63 -37.03
N LEU A 383 -9.90 -2.87 -36.98
CA LEU A 383 -9.17 -4.06 -37.39
C LEU A 383 -9.44 -4.29 -38.88
N ILE A 384 -8.44 -4.08 -39.73
CA ILE A 384 -8.53 -4.36 -41.17
C ILE A 384 -7.80 -5.68 -41.44
N LEU A 385 -8.55 -6.71 -41.85
CA LEU A 385 -7.98 -7.99 -42.29
C LEU A 385 -8.07 -8.07 -43.82
N SER A 386 -6.95 -7.89 -44.51
CA SER A 386 -6.87 -8.05 -45.96
C SER A 386 -6.26 -9.41 -46.31
N LEU A 387 -7.04 -10.31 -46.91
CA LEU A 387 -6.55 -11.56 -47.50
C LEU A 387 -6.12 -11.30 -48.95
N PHE A 388 -4.83 -11.50 -49.25
CA PHE A 388 -4.33 -11.53 -50.62
C PHE A 388 -4.05 -12.97 -51.03
N SER A 389 -4.83 -13.51 -51.98
CA SER A 389 -4.47 -14.75 -52.67
C SER A 389 -3.93 -14.40 -54.06
N LEU A 390 -2.65 -14.64 -54.30
CA LEU A 390 -2.07 -14.57 -55.64
C LEU A 390 -2.31 -15.92 -56.35
N LEU A 391 -3.33 -15.98 -57.20
CA LEU A 391 -3.34 -16.93 -58.31
C LEU A 391 -3.31 -16.15 -59.63
N SER A 392 -2.41 -16.58 -60.50
CA SER A 392 -2.12 -15.99 -61.81
C SER A 392 -3.35 -15.99 -62.73
N HIS A 393 -3.58 -14.81 -63.32
CA HIS A 393 -4.56 -14.42 -64.34
C HIS A 393 -5.96 -13.96 -63.86
N SER A 394 -6.06 -12.62 -63.79
CA SER A 394 -7.24 -11.75 -63.99
C SER A 394 -8.55 -12.08 -63.26
N LEU A 395 -8.65 -11.66 -62.00
CA LEU A 395 -9.76 -10.88 -61.39
C LEU A 395 -9.53 -10.89 -59.86
N SER A 396 -9.34 -9.73 -59.23
CA SER A 396 -9.24 -9.63 -57.76
C SER A 396 -10.59 -9.22 -57.15
N LEU A 397 -11.20 -10.08 -56.34
CA LEU A 397 -12.34 -9.76 -55.50
C LEU A 397 -11.83 -9.13 -54.19
N LEU A 398 -12.24 -7.89 -53.89
CA LEU A 398 -12.07 -7.29 -52.56
C LEU A 398 -13.37 -7.46 -51.77
N SER A 399 -13.35 -8.32 -50.75
CA SER A 399 -14.35 -8.27 -49.67
C SER A 399 -13.70 -7.61 -48.47
N SER A 400 -14.29 -6.51 -48.00
CA SER A 400 -13.90 -5.89 -46.72
C SER A 400 -15.09 -5.97 -45.77
N LEU A 401 -14.87 -6.55 -44.59
CA LEU A 401 -15.82 -6.51 -43.49
C LEU A 401 -15.33 -5.42 -42.53
N SER A 402 -16.14 -4.39 -42.30
CA SER A 402 -15.82 -3.35 -41.31
C SER A 402 -16.86 -3.35 -40.20
N PHE A 403 -16.40 -3.27 -38.96
CA PHE A 403 -17.25 -3.05 -37.79
C PHE A 403 -16.99 -1.62 -37.31
N SER A 404 -18.06 -0.83 -37.22
CA SER A 404 -17.99 0.49 -36.61
C SER A 404 -19.01 0.58 -35.48
N LEU A 405 -18.56 0.95 -34.29
CA LEU A 405 -19.43 1.34 -33.19
C LEU A 405 -19.28 2.85 -33.05
N SER A 406 -20.33 3.59 -33.38
CA SER A 406 -20.36 5.04 -33.18
C SER A 406 -21.34 5.38 -32.06
N SER A 407 -20.90 6.24 -31.14
CA SER A 407 -21.79 6.93 -30.21
C SER A 407 -21.79 8.40 -30.61
N LEU A 408 -22.97 8.92 -30.95
CA LEU A 408 -23.16 10.32 -31.29
C LEU A 408 -23.72 11.05 -30.08
N PHE A 409 -23.01 12.07 -29.61
CA PHE A 409 -23.52 13.06 -28.66
C PHE A 409 -23.87 14.33 -29.42
N SER A 410 -25.14 14.69 -29.37
CA SER A 410 -25.66 15.96 -29.89
C SER A 410 -26.02 16.85 -28.70
N LEU A 411 -25.46 18.05 -28.66
CA LEU A 411 -25.86 19.13 -27.74
C LEU A 411 -26.53 20.20 -28.58
N SER A 412 -27.82 20.43 -28.35
CA SER A 412 -28.56 21.58 -28.87
C SER A 412 -28.75 22.65 -27.78
N PRO A 413 -28.66 23.95 -28.10
CA PRO A 413 -28.82 25.01 -27.13
C PRO A 413 -30.30 25.42 -27.05
N SER A 414 -31.13 24.62 -26.39
CA SER A 414 -32.40 25.11 -25.84
C SER A 414 -32.85 24.23 -24.68
N LEU A 415 -33.12 24.86 -23.55
CA LEU A 415 -33.54 24.24 -22.29
C LEU A 415 -34.76 23.31 -22.45
N SER A 416 -34.75 22.23 -21.67
CA SER A 416 -35.82 21.24 -21.40
C SER A 416 -35.97 20.04 -22.37
N SER A 417 -35.07 19.05 -22.19
CA SER A 417 -35.24 17.58 -22.30
C SER A 417 -34.10 16.89 -23.05
N LEU A 418 -33.49 15.89 -22.42
CA LEU A 418 -32.42 15.06 -23.00
C LEU A 418 -33.00 13.70 -23.38
N SER A 419 -33.30 13.47 -24.67
CA SER A 419 -33.63 12.13 -25.17
C SER A 419 -32.36 11.42 -25.63
N ARG A 420 -32.08 10.23 -25.08
CA ARG A 420 -31.02 9.32 -25.56
C ARG A 420 -31.63 8.28 -26.50
N SER A 421 -31.11 8.19 -27.72
CA SER A 421 -31.38 7.05 -28.61
C SER A 421 -30.07 6.35 -28.93
N PHE A 422 -30.00 5.03 -28.66
CA PHE A 422 -28.94 4.16 -29.17
C PHE A 422 -29.39 3.60 -30.52
N SER A 423 -28.59 3.80 -31.57
CA SER A 423 -28.76 3.11 -32.85
C SER A 423 -27.51 2.28 -33.13
N LEU A 424 -27.69 0.98 -33.28
CA LEU A 424 -26.66 0.07 -33.80
C LEU A 424 -26.91 -0.10 -35.30
N SER A 425 -26.03 0.43 -36.15
CA SER A 425 -26.12 0.22 -37.60
C SER A 425 -25.05 -0.77 -38.05
N LEU A 426 -25.46 -1.88 -38.63
CA LEU A 426 -24.59 -2.84 -39.30
C LEU A 426 -24.60 -2.54 -40.81
N SER A 427 -23.48 -2.10 -41.37
CA SER A 427 -23.35 -1.88 -42.82
C SER A 427 -22.38 -2.88 -43.43
N LEU A 428 -22.87 -3.70 -44.35
CA LEU A 428 -22.06 -4.60 -45.17
C LEU A 428 -21.87 -3.93 -46.55
N SER A 429 -20.67 -3.43 -46.85
CA SER A 429 -20.37 -2.86 -48.17
C SER A 429 -19.62 -3.86 -49.02
N LEU A 430 -20.29 -4.44 -50.02
CA LEU A 430 -19.63 -5.18 -51.10
C LEU A 430 -19.45 -4.22 -52.28
N SER A 431 -18.21 -3.77 -52.54
CA SER A 431 -17.93 -2.95 -53.71
C SER A 431 -17.66 -3.85 -54.92
N LEU A 432 -18.70 -4.12 -55.72
CA LEU A 432 -18.54 -4.34 -57.15
C LEU A 432 -18.94 -3.05 -57.86
N SER A 433 -18.10 -2.54 -58.75
CA SER A 433 -18.48 -1.47 -59.66
C SER A 433 -19.52 -1.98 -60.66
N LEU A 434 -20.80 -1.91 -60.29
CA LEU A 434 -21.90 -1.59 -61.19
C LEU A 434 -23.02 -0.93 -60.36
N SER A 435 -23.37 0.28 -60.76
CA SER A 435 -24.41 1.13 -60.19
C SER A 435 -25.77 0.46 -60.09
N LEU A 436 -26.39 0.45 -58.91
CA LEU A 436 -27.85 0.55 -58.72
C LEU A 436 -28.15 0.92 -57.25
N ALA A 437 -28.55 2.16 -57.03
CA ALA A 437 -29.10 2.61 -55.75
C ALA A 437 -30.60 2.27 -55.71
N PHE A 438 -31.05 1.56 -54.68
CA PHE A 438 -32.46 1.45 -54.32
C PHE A 438 -32.65 2.11 -52.95
N SER A 439 -33.26 3.29 -52.95
CA SER A 439 -33.76 3.95 -51.75
C SER A 439 -35.24 3.61 -51.59
N LEU A 440 -35.58 2.83 -50.56
CA LEU A 440 -36.97 2.57 -50.18
C LEU A 440 -37.38 3.57 -49.09
N SER A 441 -38.18 4.56 -49.45
CA SER A 441 -38.83 5.50 -48.52
C SER A 441 -40.21 4.95 -48.13
N LEU A 442 -40.36 4.53 -46.88
CA LEU A 442 -41.66 4.21 -46.29
C LEU A 442 -42.14 5.38 -45.45
N SER A 443 -43.10 6.12 -45.99
CA SER A 443 -43.91 7.11 -45.29
C SER A 443 -45.28 6.50 -45.01
N LEU A 444 -45.72 6.50 -43.76
CA LEU A 444 -47.14 6.46 -43.44
C LEU A 444 -47.48 7.44 -42.31
N PRO A 445 -48.65 8.11 -42.41
CA PRO A 445 -49.07 9.16 -41.51
C PRO A 445 -49.86 8.56 -40.33
N SER A 446 -49.97 9.31 -39.23
CA SER A 446 -51.27 9.80 -38.70
C SER A 446 -51.11 10.34 -37.29
N SER A 447 -51.58 11.57 -37.15
CA SER A 447 -51.90 12.30 -35.93
C SER A 447 -52.76 11.53 -34.94
N LEU A 448 -52.42 11.58 -33.65
CA LEU A 448 -53.37 11.43 -32.55
C LEU A 448 -53.04 12.43 -31.44
N SER A 449 -54.02 13.28 -31.15
CA SER A 449 -54.07 14.28 -30.10
C SER A 449 -54.59 13.67 -28.80
N LEU A 450 -54.05 14.10 -27.65
CA LEU A 450 -54.64 13.88 -26.33
C LEU A 450 -54.61 15.18 -25.49
N PRO A 451 -55.57 15.35 -24.56
CA PRO A 451 -55.99 16.65 -24.05
C PRO A 451 -55.19 17.16 -22.84
N SER A 452 -55.25 18.48 -22.70
CA SER A 452 -54.77 19.33 -21.61
C SER A 452 -55.41 19.02 -20.25
N LEU A 453 -54.60 19.02 -19.18
CA LEU A 453 -55.05 19.20 -17.80
C LEU A 453 -54.06 20.09 -17.01
N SER A 454 -54.64 20.89 -16.13
CA SER A 454 -54.25 22.12 -15.41
C SER A 454 -52.96 22.12 -14.55
N PRO A 455 -52.41 23.32 -14.22
CA PRO A 455 -51.26 23.49 -13.32
C PRO A 455 -51.69 23.68 -11.85
N GLN A 456 -50.80 23.38 -10.89
CA GLN A 456 -50.62 23.95 -9.51
C GLN A 456 -49.64 23.06 -8.69
N PRO A 457 -49.01 23.52 -7.58
CA PRO A 457 -47.88 24.45 -7.50
C PRO A 457 -46.61 23.83 -6.87
N SER A 458 -45.55 24.63 -6.87
CA SER A 458 -44.14 24.40 -6.46
C SER A 458 -43.86 23.88 -5.04
N LEU A 459 -42.96 22.90 -4.92
CA LEU A 459 -42.16 22.56 -3.73
C LEU A 459 -40.73 23.12 -3.88
N PRO A 460 -40.07 23.58 -2.78
CA PRO A 460 -38.76 24.23 -2.85
C PRO A 460 -37.61 23.22 -3.02
N LEU A 461 -36.62 23.64 -3.82
CA LEU A 461 -35.36 22.93 -4.08
C LEU A 461 -34.47 22.87 -2.83
N SER A 462 -33.98 21.67 -2.49
CA SER A 462 -32.73 21.48 -1.76
C SER A 462 -31.57 21.33 -2.77
N PRO A 463 -30.38 21.89 -2.51
CA PRO A 463 -29.26 21.79 -3.43
C PRO A 463 -28.59 20.41 -3.32
N SER A 464 -28.44 19.73 -4.45
CA SER A 464 -27.60 18.55 -4.60
C SER A 464 -26.11 18.94 -4.63
N PRO A 465 -25.21 18.16 -4.00
CA PRO A 465 -23.77 18.38 -4.16
C PRO A 465 -23.32 17.84 -5.53
N SER A 466 -22.67 18.71 -6.28
CA SER A 466 -21.98 18.41 -7.53
C SER A 466 -20.76 17.50 -7.26
N HIS A 467 -20.84 16.25 -7.70
CA HIS A 467 -19.69 15.33 -7.76
C HIS A 467 -18.73 15.74 -8.90
N PRO A 468 -17.42 15.92 -8.65
CA PRO A 468 -16.43 15.90 -9.71
C PRO A 468 -16.01 14.44 -9.99
N HIS A 469 -16.07 14.06 -11.27
CA HIS A 469 -15.42 12.93 -11.94
C HIS A 469 -14.69 11.90 -11.06
N GLN A 470 -15.40 10.87 -10.63
CA GLN A 470 -14.78 9.64 -10.12
C GLN A 470 -14.43 8.77 -11.33
N GLN A 471 -13.13 8.58 -11.58
CA GLN A 471 -12.63 7.51 -12.43
C GLN A 471 -13.25 6.20 -11.93
N LEU A 472 -13.89 5.42 -12.81
CA LEU A 472 -14.46 4.10 -12.50
C LEU A 472 -13.32 3.19 -11.99
N THR A 473 -13.09 3.23 -10.69
CA THR A 473 -12.24 2.30 -9.96
C THR A 473 -13.14 1.15 -9.59
N GLU A 474 -12.96 0.01 -10.25
CA GLU A 474 -13.60 -1.22 -9.80
C GLU A 474 -12.97 -1.57 -8.44
N PHE A 475 -13.77 -1.78 -7.41
CA PHE A 475 -13.28 -2.11 -6.07
C PHE A 475 -13.26 -3.63 -5.90
N CYS A 476 -12.15 -4.21 -5.43
CA CYS A 476 -12.11 -5.59 -4.91
C CYS A 476 -13.18 -5.78 -3.84
N LEU A 477 -13.35 -4.76 -3.00
CA LEU A 477 -14.34 -4.72 -1.94
C LEU A 477 -15.62 -4.06 -2.44
N ARG A 478 -16.64 -4.89 -2.68
CA ARG A 478 -17.96 -4.49 -3.19
C ARG A 478 -19.06 -5.46 -2.74
N PRO A 479 -20.34 -5.09 -2.84
CA PRO A 479 -21.44 -6.01 -2.56
C PRO A 479 -21.30 -7.35 -3.28
N GLY A 480 -21.61 -8.45 -2.58
CA GLY A 480 -21.55 -9.81 -3.12
C GLY A 480 -20.20 -10.52 -2.93
N VAL A 481 -19.13 -9.81 -2.55
CA VAL A 481 -17.83 -10.41 -2.23
C VAL A 481 -17.87 -11.07 -0.86
N ARG A 482 -17.20 -12.22 -0.70
CA ARG A 482 -17.13 -12.94 0.59
C ARG A 482 -16.00 -12.38 1.44
N TYR A 483 -16.23 -12.21 2.75
CA TYR A 483 -15.21 -11.74 3.68
C TYR A 483 -13.92 -12.57 3.66
N ARG A 484 -14.04 -13.89 3.49
CA ARG A 484 -12.90 -14.80 3.41
C ARG A 484 -11.93 -14.51 2.24
N GLU A 485 -12.36 -13.77 1.22
CA GLU A 485 -11.54 -13.49 0.04
C GLU A 485 -10.39 -12.53 0.35
N MET A 486 -10.58 -11.63 1.31
CA MET A 486 -9.57 -10.62 1.68
C MET A 486 -8.24 -11.27 2.03
N GLY A 487 -8.27 -12.37 2.80
CA GLY A 487 -7.06 -13.07 3.18
C GLY A 487 -6.32 -13.77 2.04
N ASN A 488 -6.99 -14.14 0.95
CA ASN A 488 -6.31 -14.68 -0.22
C ASN A 488 -5.45 -13.60 -0.90
N ILE A 489 -6.03 -12.42 -1.10
CA ILE A 489 -5.37 -11.27 -1.74
C ILE A 489 -4.17 -10.83 -0.91
N ILE A 490 -4.38 -10.61 0.40
CA ILE A 490 -3.34 -10.14 1.32
C ILE A 490 -2.18 -11.13 1.37
N GLN A 491 -2.46 -12.42 1.60
CA GLN A 491 -1.40 -13.41 1.74
C GLN A 491 -0.64 -13.64 0.43
N GLN A 492 -1.31 -13.59 -0.73
CA GLN A 492 -0.63 -13.71 -2.02
C GLN A 492 0.41 -12.61 -2.20
N HIS A 493 0.06 -11.34 -1.90
CA HIS A 493 0.99 -10.22 -2.02
C HIS A 493 2.13 -10.28 -1.00
N ALA A 494 1.82 -10.57 0.26
CA ALA A 494 2.84 -10.68 1.32
C ALA A 494 3.86 -11.80 1.01
N GLN A 495 3.39 -12.98 0.57
CA GLN A 495 4.25 -14.10 0.25
C GLN A 495 5.10 -13.86 -1.00
N ALA A 496 4.60 -13.10 -1.98
CA ALA A 496 5.38 -12.71 -3.16
C ALA A 496 6.62 -11.85 -2.80
N HIS A 497 6.56 -11.14 -1.67
CA HIS A 497 7.67 -10.33 -1.14
C HIS A 497 8.45 -11.04 -0.02
N GLY A 498 8.18 -12.32 0.24
CA GLY A 498 8.89 -13.12 1.23
C GLY A 498 8.44 -12.90 2.68
N PHE A 499 7.29 -12.27 2.90
CA PHE A 499 6.73 -12.04 4.23
C PHE A 499 5.65 -13.06 4.61
N SER A 500 5.31 -13.09 5.90
CA SER A 500 4.23 -13.93 6.43
C SER A 500 3.08 -13.09 6.99
N VAL A 501 1.88 -13.69 7.06
CA VAL A 501 0.66 -13.03 7.55
C VAL A 501 0.24 -13.65 8.87
N VAL A 502 0.11 -12.81 9.90
CA VAL A 502 -0.33 -13.19 11.25
C VAL A 502 -1.72 -13.82 11.21
N ARG A 503 -1.97 -14.76 12.13
CA ARG A 503 -3.23 -15.53 12.18
C ARG A 503 -4.00 -15.44 13.50
N GLY A 504 -3.36 -14.97 14.58
CA GLY A 504 -4.00 -14.80 15.89
C GLY A 504 -5.01 -13.65 15.94
N TYR A 505 -4.94 -12.73 14.97
CA TYR A 505 -5.74 -11.51 14.92
C TYR A 505 -6.36 -11.31 13.54
N CYS A 506 -7.45 -10.55 13.46
CA CYS A 506 -8.24 -10.34 12.24
C CYS A 506 -8.97 -8.99 12.29
N GLY A 507 -9.35 -8.48 11.12
CA GLY A 507 -10.30 -7.39 11.04
C GLY A 507 -11.65 -7.76 11.64
N HIS A 508 -12.46 -6.76 11.97
CA HIS A 508 -13.71 -6.94 12.69
C HIS A 508 -14.82 -6.01 12.19
N GLY A 509 -16.07 -6.39 12.44
CA GLY A 509 -17.18 -5.45 12.36
C GLY A 509 -17.01 -4.38 13.44
N ILE A 510 -17.35 -3.14 13.09
CA ILE A 510 -17.25 -1.99 13.99
C ILE A 510 -18.41 -1.03 13.74
N HIS A 511 -19.03 -0.56 14.82
CA HIS A 511 -20.06 0.47 14.81
C HIS A 511 -20.29 0.98 16.23
N GLN A 512 -21.49 0.80 16.78
CA GLN A 512 -21.74 1.00 18.21
C GLN A 512 -21.03 -0.01 19.14
N LEU A 513 -20.54 -1.11 18.57
CA LEU A 513 -19.67 -2.07 19.23
C LEU A 513 -18.24 -1.84 18.74
N PHE A 514 -17.26 -2.00 19.61
CA PHE A 514 -15.85 -1.88 19.23
C PHE A 514 -15.47 -3.07 18.33
N HIS A 515 -15.78 -4.29 18.76
CA HIS A 515 -15.56 -5.50 17.97
C HIS A 515 -16.83 -6.35 17.85
N THR A 516 -17.23 -6.70 16.63
CA THR A 516 -18.37 -7.59 16.34
C THR A 516 -18.24 -8.29 14.99
N ALA A 517 -19.26 -9.03 14.57
CA ALA A 517 -19.29 -9.66 13.25
C ALA A 517 -19.26 -8.60 12.13
N PRO A 518 -18.52 -8.84 11.03
CA PRO A 518 -17.79 -10.07 10.69
C PRO A 518 -16.38 -10.12 11.26
N SER A 519 -15.85 -11.31 11.51
CA SER A 519 -14.40 -11.51 11.59
C SER A 519 -13.81 -11.60 10.19
N VAL A 520 -12.71 -10.88 9.92
CA VAL A 520 -12.08 -10.76 8.59
C VAL A 520 -10.61 -11.18 8.67
N PRO A 521 -10.29 -12.48 8.59
CA PRO A 521 -8.92 -12.98 8.64
C PRO A 521 -8.10 -12.57 7.41
N HIS A 522 -6.84 -12.22 7.65
CA HIS A 522 -5.92 -11.71 6.61
C HIS A 522 -5.14 -12.82 5.87
N TYR A 523 -5.30 -14.08 6.27
CA TYR A 523 -4.61 -15.22 5.66
C TYR A 523 -5.50 -16.00 4.68
N ALA A 524 -4.88 -16.62 3.68
CA ALA A 524 -5.55 -17.37 2.62
C ALA A 524 -6.25 -18.63 3.15
N LYS A 525 -7.30 -19.07 2.44
CA LYS A 525 -8.09 -20.29 2.78
C LYS A 525 -8.67 -20.27 4.21
N ASN A 526 -8.93 -19.08 4.75
CA ASN A 526 -9.66 -18.93 6.00
C ASN A 526 -11.15 -19.33 5.82
N LYS A 527 -11.87 -19.46 6.94
CA LYS A 527 -13.26 -19.91 6.99
C LYS A 527 -14.23 -18.81 7.38
N ALA A 528 -13.88 -17.54 7.15
CA ALA A 528 -14.76 -16.42 7.50
C ALA A 528 -16.13 -16.56 6.84
N ILE A 529 -17.16 -16.22 7.62
CA ILE A 529 -18.56 -16.33 7.24
C ILE A 529 -19.06 -14.95 6.81
N GLY A 530 -19.93 -14.95 5.80
CA GLY A 530 -20.64 -13.75 5.38
C GLY A 530 -20.28 -13.27 3.97
N VAL A 531 -21.15 -12.42 3.45
CA VAL A 531 -21.05 -11.77 2.16
C VAL A 531 -21.28 -10.29 2.39
N MET A 532 -20.44 -9.46 1.80
CA MET A 532 -20.53 -8.00 1.90
C MET A 532 -21.84 -7.49 1.30
N LYS A 533 -22.49 -6.56 1.98
CA LYS A 533 -23.70 -5.87 1.53
C LYS A 533 -23.57 -4.37 1.80
N PRO A 534 -24.23 -3.50 1.02
CA PRO A 534 -24.27 -2.08 1.31
C PRO A 534 -24.70 -1.83 2.76
N GLY A 535 -24.03 -0.89 3.44
CA GLY A 535 -24.26 -0.56 4.84
C GLY A 535 -23.49 -1.43 5.84
N HIS A 536 -22.78 -2.49 5.43
CA HIS A 536 -21.85 -3.17 6.34
C HIS A 536 -20.64 -2.26 6.64
N CYS A 537 -20.23 -2.20 7.91
CA CYS A 537 -19.05 -1.47 8.34
C CYS A 537 -18.09 -2.37 9.12
N PHE A 538 -16.82 -2.39 8.72
CA PHE A 538 -15.80 -3.31 9.25
C PHE A 538 -14.38 -2.82 8.96
N THR A 539 -13.38 -3.39 9.62
CA THR A 539 -11.96 -3.09 9.45
C THR A 539 -11.26 -4.12 8.56
N ILE A 540 -10.22 -3.67 7.86
CA ILE A 540 -9.18 -4.54 7.30
C ILE A 540 -7.86 -4.03 7.87
N GLU A 541 -7.10 -4.89 8.54
CA GLU A 541 -5.97 -4.50 9.40
C GLU A 541 -4.76 -5.47 9.31
N PRO A 542 -4.25 -5.78 8.10
CA PRO A 542 -3.26 -6.84 7.92
C PRO A 542 -1.98 -6.59 8.72
N MET A 543 -1.62 -7.57 9.54
CA MET A 543 -0.34 -7.63 10.26
C MET A 543 0.61 -8.57 9.51
N ILE A 544 1.69 -8.02 8.98
CA ILE A 544 2.67 -8.70 8.13
C ILE A 544 4.02 -8.75 8.84
N SER A 545 4.65 -9.93 8.86
CA SER A 545 5.89 -10.16 9.61
C SER A 545 7.05 -10.57 8.69
N GLU A 546 8.26 -10.10 9.00
CA GLU A 546 9.50 -10.47 8.27
C GLU A 546 9.84 -11.96 8.40
N GLY A 547 9.33 -12.58 9.46
CA GLY A 547 9.65 -13.93 9.87
C GLY A 547 8.45 -14.86 9.86
N THR A 548 8.26 -15.54 10.98
CA THR A 548 7.11 -16.39 11.24
C THR A 548 5.82 -15.59 11.41
N TRP A 549 4.68 -16.20 11.07
CA TRP A 549 3.35 -15.67 11.36
C TRP A 549 2.91 -15.93 12.80
N ARG A 550 3.63 -16.81 13.50
CA ARG A 550 3.27 -17.27 14.84
C ARG A 550 3.53 -16.16 15.85
N ASP A 551 2.53 -15.94 16.69
CA ASP A 551 2.52 -14.97 17.76
C ASP A 551 2.63 -15.64 19.14
N GLU A 552 3.09 -14.88 20.12
CA GLU A 552 2.93 -15.16 21.54
C GLU A 552 2.60 -13.87 22.29
N THR A 553 1.93 -13.98 23.43
CA THR A 553 1.51 -12.83 24.24
C THR A 553 2.45 -12.68 25.44
N TRP A 554 2.89 -11.46 25.71
CA TRP A 554 3.64 -11.15 26.93
C TRP A 554 2.80 -11.39 28.19
N PRO A 555 3.43 -11.48 29.37
CA PRO A 555 2.69 -11.67 30.63
C PRO A 555 1.80 -10.49 31.05
N ASP A 556 1.83 -9.35 30.34
CA ASP A 556 0.82 -8.28 30.48
C ASP A 556 -0.55 -8.65 29.91
N SER A 557 -0.67 -9.81 29.25
CA SER A 557 -1.89 -10.31 28.60
C SER A 557 -2.33 -9.56 27.34
N TRP A 558 -1.54 -8.61 26.85
CA TRP A 558 -1.91 -7.74 25.72
C TRP A 558 -0.86 -7.73 24.62
N THR A 559 0.40 -7.47 24.95
CA THR A 559 1.45 -7.24 23.95
C THR A 559 1.71 -8.51 23.16
N ALA A 560 1.25 -8.55 21.91
CA ALA A 560 1.43 -9.67 21.01
C ALA A 560 2.75 -9.50 20.25
N VAL A 561 3.63 -10.49 20.29
CA VAL A 561 4.93 -10.44 19.62
C VAL A 561 5.14 -11.61 18.68
N THR A 562 5.97 -11.42 17.66
CA THR A 562 6.43 -12.52 16.80
C THR A 562 7.25 -13.52 17.62
N GLN A 563 7.02 -14.83 17.42
CA GLN A 563 7.73 -15.88 18.14
C GLN A 563 9.24 -15.94 17.82
N ASP A 564 9.66 -15.43 16.66
CA ASP A 564 11.07 -15.39 16.26
C ASP A 564 11.75 -14.03 16.53
N GLY A 565 11.04 -13.08 17.14
CA GLY A 565 11.56 -11.76 17.51
C GLY A 565 11.89 -10.85 16.31
N LYS A 566 11.44 -11.20 15.10
CA LYS A 566 11.57 -10.34 13.92
C LYS A 566 10.44 -9.33 13.83
N ARG A 567 10.61 -8.30 13.01
CA ARG A 567 9.67 -7.17 12.95
C ARG A 567 8.32 -7.57 12.32
N SER A 568 7.29 -6.86 12.74
CA SER A 568 5.96 -6.85 12.17
C SER A 568 5.54 -5.43 11.85
N ALA A 569 4.65 -5.26 10.87
CA ALA A 569 4.04 -3.97 10.54
C ALA A 569 2.55 -4.16 10.26
N GLN A 570 1.77 -3.11 10.52
CA GLN A 570 0.31 -3.10 10.37
C GLN A 570 -0.16 -1.76 9.79
N PHE A 571 -1.22 -1.83 8.98
CA PHE A 571 -2.04 -0.69 8.56
C PHE A 571 -3.49 -1.08 8.66
N GLU A 572 -4.37 -0.12 8.94
CA GLU A 572 -5.79 -0.36 9.07
C GLU A 572 -6.65 0.77 8.55
N HIS A 573 -7.79 0.38 7.96
CA HIS A 573 -8.90 1.28 7.72
C HIS A 573 -10.23 0.68 8.17
N THR A 574 -11.10 1.53 8.71
CA THR A 574 -12.55 1.28 8.81
C THR A 574 -13.22 1.60 7.46
N LEU A 575 -14.01 0.64 6.96
CA LEU A 575 -14.60 0.65 5.63
C LEU A 575 -16.12 0.54 5.73
N LEU A 576 -16.82 1.31 4.89
CA LEU A 576 -18.28 1.21 4.72
C LEU A 576 -18.58 0.69 3.31
N VAL A 577 -19.25 -0.47 3.20
CA VAL A 577 -19.68 -1.00 1.91
C VAL A 577 -20.78 -0.11 1.33
N THR A 578 -20.62 0.32 0.08
CA THR A 578 -21.62 1.10 -0.67
C THR A 578 -22.28 0.21 -1.74
N ASP A 579 -23.21 0.75 -2.52
CA ASP A 579 -23.90 -0.01 -3.57
C ASP A 579 -22.95 -0.53 -4.67
N THR A 580 -21.81 0.13 -4.88
CA THR A 580 -20.88 -0.17 -5.99
C THR A 580 -19.46 -0.47 -5.54
N GLY A 581 -19.14 -0.39 -4.24
CA GLY A 581 -17.78 -0.53 -3.73
C GLY A 581 -17.70 -0.34 -2.22
N CYS A 582 -16.75 0.48 -1.77
CA CYS A 582 -16.69 0.96 -0.40
C CYS A 582 -16.25 2.42 -0.29
N GLU A 583 -16.58 3.02 0.84
CA GLU A 583 -16.03 4.28 1.33
C GLU A 583 -14.97 3.96 2.40
N ILE A 584 -13.75 4.49 2.21
CA ILE A 584 -12.69 4.42 3.24
C ILE A 584 -12.93 5.56 4.23
N LEU A 585 -13.50 5.25 5.39
CA LEU A 585 -13.95 6.26 6.35
C LEU A 585 -12.78 6.94 7.08
N THR A 586 -11.67 6.22 7.26
CA THR A 586 -10.49 6.70 7.99
C THR A 586 -9.32 7.10 7.09
N LYS A 587 -9.58 7.38 5.81
CA LYS A 587 -8.56 7.91 4.88
C LYS A 587 -8.02 9.27 5.35
N ARG A 588 -6.79 9.63 4.98
CA ARG A 588 -6.27 10.99 5.16
C ARG A 588 -7.00 11.97 4.25
N TRP A 589 -7.32 13.14 4.78
CA TRP A 589 -8.01 14.23 4.06
C TRP A 589 -7.07 15.40 3.73
N THR A 590 -5.89 15.43 4.34
CA THR A 590 -4.94 16.54 4.31
C THR A 590 -4.03 16.53 3.07
N ASN A 591 -3.94 15.41 2.37
CA ASN A 591 -3.24 15.27 1.08
C ASN A 591 -4.22 14.94 -0.06
N LYS A 592 -3.86 15.29 -1.29
CA LYS A 592 -4.72 15.08 -2.47
C LYS A 592 -5.01 13.59 -2.75
N ASP A 593 -4.08 12.72 -2.36
CA ASP A 593 -4.08 11.30 -2.75
C ASP A 593 -4.39 10.35 -1.58
N GLY A 594 -4.61 10.86 -0.36
CA GLY A 594 -4.98 10.04 0.80
C GLY A 594 -3.88 9.09 1.31
N HIS A 595 -2.63 9.27 0.86
CA HIS A 595 -1.54 8.34 1.12
C HIS A 595 -1.04 8.38 2.58
N PRO A 596 -0.50 7.29 3.14
CA PRO A 596 -0.08 7.18 4.55
C PRO A 596 1.19 7.99 4.89
N HIS A 597 1.39 8.29 6.17
CA HIS A 597 2.48 9.18 6.64
C HIS A 597 3.88 8.67 6.31
N PHE A 598 4.12 7.36 6.25
CA PHE A 598 5.46 6.84 5.94
C PHE A 598 5.94 7.22 4.54
N LEU A 599 5.02 7.46 3.59
CA LEU A 599 5.35 7.93 2.25
C LEU A 599 5.73 9.41 2.21
N ASP A 600 5.34 10.20 3.22
CA ASP A 600 5.82 11.59 3.38
C ASP A 600 7.30 11.64 3.81
N GLN A 601 7.86 10.49 4.25
CA GLN A 601 9.23 10.35 4.75
C GLN A 601 10.19 9.67 3.76
N LEU A 602 9.68 9.16 2.64
CA LEU A 602 10.47 8.59 1.54
C LEU A 602 10.84 9.66 0.52
#